data_AF-A0A3E0M5G9-F1
#
_entry.id   AF-A0A3E0M5G9-F1
#
_cell.length_a   1.000
_cell.length_b   1.000
_cell.length_c   1.000
_cell.angle_alpha   90.00
_cell.angle_beta   90.00
_cell.angle_gamma   90.00
#
_symmetry.space_group_name_H-M   'P 1'
#
loop_
_entity.id
_entity.type
_entity.pdbx_description
1 polymer ?
#
loop_
_entity_poly.entity_id
_entity_poly.type
_entity_poly.pdbx_seq_one_letter_code
_entity_poly.pdbx_strand_id
1 'polypeptide(L)'
;MSQITNDRIYETDFYQWTIEQAQALREQNFQELDWENIIEEIEALGRSDYSAVASLLMREIEHRLKIDYANRPECDRHWRSEMVAFRKNIKRRLSPSMKPKLEKDFSEIYQDAVEIVLAKYDLNLPTTCPYNLEDLLP
;
A
#
# COMPACT_ATOMS: atom_id res chain seq x y z
N MET A 1 13.93 -19.12 28.87
CA MET A 1 12.57 -18.98 29.44
C MET A 1 11.91 -17.69 28.98
N SER A 2 12.66 -16.62 28.64
CA SER A 2 12.12 -15.34 28.15
C SER A 2 11.41 -15.41 26.80
N GLN A 3 11.93 -16.18 25.82
CA GLN A 3 11.32 -16.26 24.48
C GLN A 3 9.89 -16.85 24.50
N ILE A 4 9.68 -17.95 25.24
CA ILE A 4 8.37 -18.63 25.33
C ILE A 4 7.30 -17.74 25.99
N THR A 5 7.70 -16.88 26.92
CA THR A 5 6.79 -15.90 27.54
C THR A 5 6.46 -14.76 26.58
N ASN A 6 7.43 -14.29 25.79
CA ASN A 6 7.20 -13.26 24.78
C ASN A 6 6.27 -13.75 23.65
N ASP A 7 6.49 -14.96 23.13
CA ASP A 7 5.61 -15.56 22.10
C ASP A 7 4.16 -15.66 22.59
N ARG A 8 3.97 -16.03 23.87
CA ARG A 8 2.63 -16.14 24.45
C ARG A 8 1.95 -14.79 24.62
N ILE A 9 2.67 -13.73 25.03
CA ILE A 9 2.10 -12.38 25.16
C ILE A 9 1.84 -11.80 23.77
N TYR A 10 2.73 -12.02 22.80
CA TYR A 10 2.53 -11.65 21.40
C TYR A 10 1.20 -12.21 20.85
N GLU A 11 0.95 -13.50 21.05
CA GLU A 11 -0.28 -14.16 20.56
C GLU A 11 -1.55 -13.74 21.31
N THR A 12 -1.45 -13.45 22.62
CA THR A 12 -2.63 -13.24 23.48
C THR A 12 -2.96 -11.78 23.76
N ASP A 13 -1.97 -10.88 23.73
CA ASP A 13 -2.09 -9.44 23.91
C ASP A 13 -0.99 -8.70 23.14
N PHE A 14 -1.09 -8.72 21.80
CA PHE A 14 -0.16 -8.05 20.90
C PHE A 14 0.07 -6.57 21.26
N TYR A 15 -0.99 -5.85 21.67
CA TYR A 15 -0.85 -4.43 22.01
C TYR A 15 0.08 -4.24 23.21
N GLN A 16 -0.13 -5.01 24.27
CA GLN A 16 0.75 -4.99 25.44
C GLN A 16 2.20 -5.40 25.07
N TRP A 17 2.36 -6.44 24.25
CA TRP A 17 3.67 -6.84 23.71
C TRP A 17 4.38 -5.67 23.00
N THR A 18 3.68 -4.90 22.14
CA THR A 18 4.32 -3.75 21.46
C THR A 18 4.83 -2.68 22.43
N ILE A 19 4.13 -2.46 23.53
CA ILE A 19 4.53 -1.49 24.57
C ILE A 19 5.77 -1.99 25.30
N GLU A 20 5.79 -3.27 25.68
CA GLU A 20 6.90 -3.89 26.41
C GLU A 20 8.18 -3.92 25.57
N GLN A 21 8.09 -4.35 24.30
CA GLN A 21 9.22 -4.38 23.39
C GLN A 21 9.76 -2.97 23.11
N ALA A 22 8.88 -1.98 22.93
CA ALA A 22 9.29 -0.59 22.76
C ALA A 22 9.98 -0.04 24.02
N GLN A 23 9.52 -0.43 25.21
CA GLN A 23 10.15 -0.01 26.47
C GLN A 23 11.53 -0.66 26.65
N ALA A 24 11.66 -1.96 26.39
CA ALA A 24 12.94 -2.67 26.44
C ALA A 24 13.97 -2.06 25.49
N LEU A 25 13.55 -1.64 24.28
CA LEU A 25 14.42 -0.89 23.35
C LEU A 25 14.89 0.45 23.91
N ARG A 26 14.00 1.24 24.55
CA ARG A 26 14.36 2.54 25.15
C ARG A 26 15.35 2.39 26.30
N GLU A 27 15.18 1.35 27.11
CA GLU A 27 16.05 1.04 28.25
C GLU A 27 17.34 0.31 27.85
N GLN A 28 17.50 -0.04 26.57
CA GLN A 28 18.60 -0.86 26.06
C GLN A 28 18.69 -2.22 26.77
N ASN A 29 17.55 -2.74 27.24
CA ASN A 29 17.46 -4.05 27.86
C ASN A 29 17.27 -5.14 26.80
N PHE A 30 18.36 -5.46 26.10
CA PHE A 30 18.34 -6.40 24.97
C PHE A 30 18.01 -7.85 25.34
N GLN A 31 17.98 -8.21 26.63
CA GLN A 31 17.66 -9.57 27.09
C GLN A 31 16.17 -9.89 27.02
N GLU A 32 15.31 -8.86 27.07
CA GLU A 32 13.85 -8.99 27.01
C GLU A 32 13.30 -8.85 25.59
N LEU A 33 14.18 -8.54 24.62
CA LEU A 33 13.77 -8.34 23.24
C LEU A 33 13.46 -9.66 22.53
N ASP A 34 12.26 -9.69 21.98
CA ASP A 34 11.78 -10.71 21.08
C ASP A 34 12.20 -10.39 19.64
N TRP A 35 13.44 -10.72 19.31
CA TRP A 35 14.05 -10.30 18.05
C TRP A 35 13.34 -10.83 16.81
N GLU A 36 12.82 -12.06 16.84
CA GLU A 36 12.17 -12.67 15.69
C GLU A 36 10.88 -11.92 15.34
N ASN A 37 9.98 -11.76 16.32
CA ASN A 37 8.74 -11.04 16.12
C ASN A 37 8.98 -9.54 15.85
N ILE A 38 9.97 -8.89 16.49
CA ILE A 38 10.32 -7.48 16.17
C ILE A 38 10.75 -7.32 14.71
N ILE A 39 11.62 -8.20 14.21
CA ILE A 39 12.08 -8.15 12.83
C ILE A 39 10.89 -8.33 11.88
N GLU A 40 10.04 -9.33 12.14
CA GLU A 40 8.85 -9.59 11.34
C GLU A 40 7.91 -8.37 11.28
N GLU A 41 7.63 -7.75 12.42
CA GLU A 41 6.74 -6.58 12.50
C GLU A 41 7.32 -5.36 11.75
N ILE A 42 8.63 -5.14 11.81
CA ILE A 42 9.29 -4.05 11.06
C ILE A 42 9.17 -4.30 9.55
N GLU A 43 9.41 -5.53 9.10
CA GLU A 43 9.26 -5.88 7.69
C GLU A 43 7.80 -5.80 7.24
N ALA A 44 6.87 -6.26 8.07
CA ALA A 44 5.44 -6.21 7.82
C ALA A 44 4.95 -4.77 7.69
N LEU A 45 5.42 -3.86 8.55
CA LEU A 45 5.13 -2.43 8.46
C LEU A 45 5.59 -1.87 7.10
N GLY A 46 6.81 -2.17 6.69
CA GLY A 46 7.34 -1.76 5.39
C GLY A 46 6.53 -2.30 4.20
N ARG A 47 6.13 -3.58 4.25
CA ARG A 47 5.24 -4.21 3.26
C ARG A 47 3.88 -3.53 3.22
N SER A 48 3.27 -3.26 4.37
CA SER A 48 1.96 -2.62 4.49
C SER A 48 1.95 -1.20 3.92
N ASP A 49 2.96 -0.39 4.26
CA ASP A 49 3.09 0.97 3.71
C ASP A 49 3.28 0.97 2.20
N TYR A 50 4.09 0.03 1.66
CA TYR A 50 4.21 -0.15 0.21
C TYR A 50 2.88 -0.53 -0.43
N SER A 51 2.20 -1.55 0.11
CA SER A 51 0.91 -2.03 -0.40
C SER A 51 -0.15 -0.93 -0.40
N ALA A 52 -0.14 -0.04 0.61
CA ALA A 52 -1.03 1.12 0.65
C ALA A 52 -0.78 2.08 -0.52
N VAL A 53 0.49 2.37 -0.85
CA VAL A 53 0.84 3.22 -2.00
C VAL A 53 0.48 2.55 -3.32
N ALA A 54 0.82 1.27 -3.49
CA ALA A 54 0.49 0.50 -4.69
C ALA A 54 -1.03 0.44 -4.93
N SER A 55 -1.81 0.22 -3.86
CA SER A 55 -3.28 0.20 -3.93
C SER A 55 -3.85 1.56 -4.34
N LEU A 56 -3.31 2.66 -3.81
CA LEU A 56 -3.75 4.00 -4.21
C LEU A 56 -3.38 4.32 -5.67
N LEU A 57 -2.21 3.87 -6.13
CA LEU A 57 -1.79 4.01 -7.53
C LEU A 57 -2.71 3.21 -8.46
N MET A 58 -3.05 1.96 -8.10
CA MET A 58 -4.03 1.15 -8.82
C MET A 58 -5.39 1.87 -8.93
N ARG A 59 -5.87 2.45 -7.83
CA ARG A 59 -7.13 3.23 -7.80
C ARG A 59 -7.07 4.49 -8.66
N GLU A 60 -5.93 5.18 -8.70
CA GLU A 60 -5.69 6.32 -9.59
C GLU A 60 -5.79 5.89 -11.08
N ILE A 61 -5.18 4.75 -11.44
CA ILE A 61 -5.23 4.17 -12.78
C ILE A 61 -6.67 3.77 -13.15
N GLU A 62 -7.35 3.07 -12.25
CA GLU A 62 -8.76 2.65 -12.43
C GLU A 62 -9.65 3.85 -12.78
N HIS A 63 -9.51 4.98 -12.07
CA HIS A 63 -10.34 6.16 -12.31
C HIS A 63 -9.97 6.85 -13.61
N ARG A 64 -8.68 6.82 -13.99
CA ARG A 64 -8.25 7.35 -15.27
C ARG A 64 -8.81 6.55 -16.45
N LEU A 65 -8.75 5.21 -16.37
CA LEU A 65 -9.38 4.33 -17.36
C LEU A 65 -10.89 4.59 -17.47
N LYS A 66 -11.59 4.77 -16.35
CA LYS A 66 -13.02 5.11 -16.40
C LYS A 66 -13.30 6.43 -17.10
N ILE A 67 -12.53 7.48 -16.77
CA ILE A 67 -12.69 8.80 -17.40
C ILE A 67 -12.42 8.71 -18.90
N ASP A 68 -11.34 8.04 -19.29
CA ASP A 68 -10.87 8.04 -20.68
C ASP A 68 -11.72 7.10 -21.58
N TYR A 69 -12.32 6.05 -21.03
CA TYR A 69 -12.96 4.99 -21.83
C TYR A 69 -14.45 4.73 -21.50
N ALA A 70 -14.95 5.03 -20.30
CA ALA A 70 -16.32 4.63 -19.93
C ALA A 70 -17.43 5.53 -20.49
N ASN A 71 -17.08 6.73 -20.99
CA ASN A 71 -18.02 7.73 -21.53
C ASN A 71 -19.19 8.03 -20.57
N ARG A 72 -18.87 8.39 -19.31
CA ARG A 72 -19.82 8.68 -18.21
C ARG A 72 -19.61 10.10 -17.67
N PRO A 73 -19.97 11.15 -18.42
CA PRO A 73 -19.73 12.53 -18.02
C PRO A 73 -20.37 12.91 -16.67
N GLU A 74 -21.45 12.23 -16.27
CA GLU A 74 -22.10 12.39 -14.98
C GLU A 74 -21.24 11.93 -13.79
N CYS A 75 -20.30 11.01 -14.02
CA CYS A 75 -19.41 10.46 -12.99
C CYS A 75 -18.04 11.15 -12.95
N ASP A 76 -17.63 11.82 -14.02
CA ASP A 76 -16.29 12.41 -14.18
C ASP A 76 -15.86 13.29 -13.01
N ARG A 77 -16.75 14.16 -12.52
CA ARG A 77 -16.43 15.05 -11.39
C ARG A 77 -16.14 14.27 -10.11
N HIS A 78 -16.91 13.22 -9.85
CA HIS A 78 -16.71 12.37 -8.69
C HIS A 78 -15.37 11.63 -8.78
N TRP A 79 -15.10 10.99 -9.92
CA TRP A 79 -13.85 10.26 -10.13
C TRP A 79 -12.62 11.15 -10.02
N ARG A 80 -12.66 12.34 -10.64
CA ARG A 80 -11.56 13.32 -10.49
C ARG A 80 -11.39 13.78 -9.04
N SER A 81 -12.47 13.90 -8.27
CA SER A 81 -12.38 14.25 -6.85
C SER A 81 -11.72 13.15 -6.00
N GLU A 82 -12.01 11.89 -6.30
CA GLU A 82 -11.36 10.74 -5.65
C GLU A 82 -9.86 10.67 -6.00
N MET A 83 -9.52 10.88 -7.27
CA MET A 83 -8.11 10.95 -7.73
C MET A 83 -7.30 12.01 -6.99
N VAL A 84 -7.89 13.18 -6.72
CA VAL A 84 -7.23 14.21 -5.88
C VAL A 84 -6.94 13.66 -4.48
N ALA A 85 -7.85 12.90 -3.88
CA ALA A 85 -7.63 12.28 -2.58
C ALA A 85 -6.56 11.18 -2.65
N PHE A 86 -6.56 10.34 -3.68
CA PHE A 86 -5.56 9.28 -3.87
C PHE A 86 -4.16 9.88 -4.01
N ARG A 87 -3.97 10.86 -4.90
CA ARG A 87 -2.68 11.57 -5.08
C ARG A 87 -2.19 12.21 -3.79
N LYS A 88 -3.07 12.84 -3.01
CA LYS A 88 -2.70 13.41 -1.70
C LYS A 88 -2.22 12.33 -0.72
N ASN A 89 -2.85 11.16 -0.71
CA ASN A 89 -2.44 10.05 0.16
C ASN A 89 -1.17 9.37 -0.32
N ILE A 90 -0.99 9.20 -1.64
CA ILE A 90 0.28 8.75 -2.23
C ILE A 90 1.40 9.69 -1.80
N LYS A 91 1.20 11.01 -1.95
CA LYS A 91 2.22 12.02 -1.58
C LYS A 91 2.66 11.92 -0.11
N ARG A 92 1.74 11.57 0.79
CA ARG A 92 2.03 11.45 2.23
C ARG A 92 2.80 10.19 2.61
N ARG A 93 2.68 9.14 1.81
CA ARG A 93 3.21 7.79 2.11
C ARG A 93 4.41 7.42 1.24
N LEU A 94 4.52 8.01 0.05
CA LEU A 94 5.55 7.70 -0.91
C LEU A 94 6.93 8.08 -0.36
N SER A 95 7.78 7.07 -0.19
CA SER A 95 9.20 7.24 0.10
C SER A 95 10.03 7.09 -1.19
N PRO A 96 11.18 7.78 -1.34
CA PRO A 96 12.07 7.59 -2.49
C PRO A 96 12.45 6.13 -2.75
N SER A 97 12.62 5.33 -1.68
CA SER A 97 12.99 3.91 -1.75
C SER A 97 11.90 3.02 -2.34
N MET A 98 10.64 3.48 -2.41
CA MET A 98 9.54 2.72 -3.00
C MET A 98 9.55 2.78 -4.54
N LYS A 99 10.13 3.83 -5.14
CA LYS A 99 10.04 4.07 -6.60
C LYS A 99 10.56 2.93 -7.46
N PRO A 100 11.75 2.34 -7.21
CA PRO A 100 12.24 1.24 -8.05
C PRO A 100 11.34 0.00 -8.00
N LYS A 101 10.71 -0.25 -6.85
CA LYS A 101 9.77 -1.36 -6.70
C LYS A 101 8.43 -1.04 -7.40
N LEU A 102 7.93 0.18 -7.28
CA LEU A 102 6.74 0.63 -8.03
C LEU A 102 6.96 0.55 -9.55
N GLU A 103 8.14 0.92 -10.04
CA GLU A 103 8.51 0.80 -11.46
C GLU A 103 8.49 -0.66 -11.92
N LYS A 104 9.06 -1.56 -11.12
CA LYS A 104 9.06 -3.00 -11.40
C LYS A 104 7.64 -3.57 -11.41
N ASP A 105 6.83 -3.19 -10.44
CA ASP A 105 5.49 -3.74 -10.22
C ASP A 105 4.42 -3.00 -11.06
N PHE A 106 4.77 -1.91 -11.76
CA PHE A 106 3.81 -1.01 -12.43
C PHE A 106 2.91 -1.72 -13.45
N SER A 107 3.48 -2.68 -14.19
CA SER A 107 2.70 -3.46 -15.17
C SER A 107 1.64 -4.31 -14.50
N GLU A 108 1.93 -4.92 -13.35
CA GLU A 108 0.98 -5.74 -12.59
C GLU A 108 -0.11 -4.87 -11.98
N ILE A 109 0.29 -3.75 -11.35
CA ILE A 109 -0.64 -2.75 -10.79
C ILE A 109 -1.62 -2.23 -11.87
N TYR A 110 -1.14 -2.05 -13.11
CA TYR A 110 -2.01 -1.66 -14.23
C TYR A 110 -3.00 -2.77 -14.61
N GLN A 111 -2.57 -4.03 -14.70
CA GLN A 111 -3.47 -5.13 -15.05
C GLN A 111 -4.55 -5.33 -13.98
N ASP A 112 -4.20 -5.23 -12.70
CA ASP A 112 -5.17 -5.30 -11.61
C ASP A 112 -6.24 -4.19 -11.75
N ALA A 113 -5.82 -2.97 -12.08
CA ALA A 113 -6.75 -1.87 -12.33
C ALA A 113 -7.66 -2.14 -13.54
N VAL A 114 -7.14 -2.73 -14.61
CA VAL A 114 -7.92 -3.15 -15.79
C VAL A 114 -8.95 -4.20 -15.40
N GLU A 115 -8.57 -5.24 -14.68
CA GLU A 115 -9.49 -6.29 -14.21
C GLU A 115 -10.62 -5.72 -13.35
N ILE A 116 -10.31 -4.79 -12.44
CA ILE A 116 -11.31 -4.11 -11.61
C ILE A 116 -12.30 -3.30 -12.45
N VAL A 117 -11.84 -2.61 -13.51
CA VAL A 117 -12.73 -1.88 -14.42
C VAL A 117 -13.58 -2.85 -15.22
N LEU A 118 -12.99 -3.88 -15.82
CA LEU A 118 -13.71 -4.84 -16.66
C LEU A 118 -14.73 -5.68 -15.87
N ALA A 119 -14.52 -5.88 -14.56
CA ALA A 119 -15.51 -6.50 -13.69
C ALA A 119 -16.83 -5.69 -13.55
N LYS A 120 -16.81 -4.39 -13.90
CA LYS A 120 -17.97 -3.48 -13.76
C LYS A 120 -18.46 -2.89 -15.08
N TYR A 121 -17.59 -2.79 -16.07
CA TYR A 121 -17.87 -2.15 -17.34
C TYR A 121 -17.46 -3.04 -18.50
N ASP A 122 -18.32 -3.12 -19.51
CA ASP A 122 -18.00 -3.77 -20.78
C ASP A 122 -17.27 -2.78 -21.69
N LEU A 123 -15.94 -2.69 -21.54
CA LEU A 123 -15.07 -1.73 -22.23
C LEU A 123 -13.92 -2.44 -22.95
N ASN A 124 -13.47 -1.85 -24.05
CA ASN A 124 -12.20 -2.22 -24.68
C ASN A 124 -11.09 -1.34 -24.14
N LEU A 125 -10.24 -1.91 -23.27
CA LEU A 125 -9.11 -1.21 -22.65
C LEU A 125 -7.79 -1.63 -23.31
N PRO A 126 -6.76 -0.77 -23.31
CA PRO A 126 -5.43 -1.11 -23.82
C PRO A 126 -4.80 -2.29 -23.08
N THR A 127 -4.06 -3.14 -23.79
CA THR A 127 -3.27 -4.22 -23.16
C THR A 127 -2.01 -3.69 -22.51
N THR A 128 -1.43 -2.62 -23.06
CA THR A 128 -0.27 -1.90 -22.51
C THR A 128 -0.73 -0.61 -21.85
N CYS A 129 -0.22 -0.31 -20.64
CA CYS A 129 -0.54 0.91 -19.92
C CYS A 129 -0.27 2.15 -20.78
N PRO A 130 -1.28 3.01 -21.06
CA PRO A 130 -1.10 4.23 -21.85
C PRO A 130 -0.56 5.40 -21.00
N TYR A 131 -0.32 5.18 -19.71
CA TYR A 131 0.10 6.21 -18.75
C TYR A 131 1.53 5.97 -18.28
N ASN A 132 2.26 7.05 -18.00
CA ASN A 132 3.56 6.95 -17.36
C ASN A 132 3.41 6.98 -15.84
N LEU A 133 4.21 6.17 -15.14
CA LEU A 133 4.23 6.17 -13.68
C LEU A 133 4.54 7.56 -13.11
N GLU A 134 5.45 8.31 -13.73
CA GLU A 134 5.82 9.67 -13.30
C GLU A 134 4.64 10.64 -13.31
N ASP A 135 3.71 10.51 -14.26
CA ASP A 135 2.52 11.38 -14.38
C ASP A 135 1.40 11.01 -13.36
N LEU A 136 1.48 9.78 -12.84
CA LEU A 136 0.54 9.24 -11.86
C LEU A 136 1.00 9.50 -10.43
N LEU A 137 2.31 9.61 -10.21
CA LEU A 137 2.89 9.99 -8.92
C LEU A 137 2.86 11.53 -8.73
N PRO A 138 2.71 12.00 -7.47
CA PRO A 138 2.60 13.42 -7.14
C PRO A 138 3.92 14.16 -6.97
#